data_AF-A0A9Q3H7J9-F1
#
_entry.id   AF-A0A9Q3H7J9-F1
#
_cell.length_a   1.000
_cell.length_b   1.000
_cell.length_c   1.000
_cell.angle_alpha   90.00
_cell.angle_beta   90.00
_cell.angle_gamma   90.00
#
_symmetry.space_group_name_H-M   'P 1'
#
loop_
_entity.id
_entity.type
_entity.pdbx_description
1 polymer ?
#
loop_
_entity_poly.entity_id
_entity_poly.type
_entity_poly.pdbx_seq_one_letter_code
_entity_poly.pdbx_strand_id
1 'polypeptide(L)'
;MKILTKNRQEFYIGKEPLGKVGGHYIQLYLDVERPYPPMLTRPQYPEILETRKEIAKHINELLDMDVIRKIGHNEIVEITTPFLITRHDSKSRLCGDFRALNNYTKADRYPIPRIPHALEKLAKSK
;
A
#
# COMPACT_ATOMS: atom_id res chain seq x y z
N MET A 1 -11.81 9.19 -28.11
CA MET A 1 -12.37 10.10 -27.07
C MET A 1 -13.77 9.72 -26.59
N LYS A 2 -14.71 9.24 -27.43
CA LYS A 2 -16.10 8.90 -27.01
C LYS A 2 -16.22 7.94 -25.81
N ILE A 3 -15.31 6.97 -25.67
CA ILE A 3 -15.31 5.99 -24.56
C ILE A 3 -14.97 6.65 -23.22
N LEU A 4 -14.00 7.57 -23.21
CA LEU A 4 -13.58 8.31 -22.01
C LEU A 4 -14.69 9.26 -21.56
N THR A 5 -15.33 9.96 -22.50
CA THR A 5 -16.44 10.86 -22.16
C THR A 5 -17.68 10.12 -21.69
N LYS A 6 -17.97 8.94 -22.28
CA LYS A 6 -19.11 8.11 -21.89
C LYS A 6 -18.94 7.48 -20.50
N ASN A 7 -17.75 6.99 -20.16
CA ASN A 7 -17.48 6.28 -18.90
C ASN A 7 -16.56 7.09 -17.98
N ARG A 8 -16.78 8.40 -17.90
CA ARG A 8 -15.85 9.33 -17.21
C ARG A 8 -15.55 8.93 -15.76
N GLN A 9 -16.52 8.35 -15.05
CA GLN A 9 -16.33 7.94 -13.65
C GLN A 9 -15.48 6.67 -13.48
N GLU A 10 -15.28 5.89 -14.55
CA GLU A 10 -14.50 4.66 -14.51
C GLU A 10 -13.00 4.89 -14.71
N PHE A 11 -12.61 6.08 -15.16
CA PHE A 11 -11.23 6.44 -15.44
C PHE A 11 -10.72 7.44 -14.43
N TYR A 12 -9.56 7.15 -13.84
CA TYR A 12 -8.83 8.12 -13.03
C TYR A 12 -8.06 9.09 -13.93
N ILE A 13 -8.42 10.38 -13.92
CA ILE A 13 -7.78 11.43 -14.73
C ILE A 13 -6.89 12.33 -13.86
N GLY A 14 -6.78 12.03 -12.56
CA GLY A 14 -5.87 12.70 -11.62
C GLY A 14 -6.49 13.85 -10.84
N LYS A 15 -7.78 14.18 -11.07
CA LYS A 15 -8.49 15.23 -10.32
C LYS A 15 -9.60 14.68 -9.43
N GLU A 16 -10.09 13.50 -9.77
CA GLU A 16 -11.11 12.78 -9.02
C GLU A 16 -10.50 12.10 -7.78
N PRO A 17 -11.28 11.89 -6.70
CA PRO A 17 -10.83 11.05 -5.59
C PRO A 17 -10.54 9.62 -6.08
N LEU A 18 -9.64 8.93 -5.39
CA LEU A 18 -9.36 7.53 -5.68
C LEU A 18 -10.61 6.68 -5.45
N GLY A 19 -10.84 5.72 -6.35
CA GLY A 19 -11.92 4.74 -6.21
C GLY A 19 -11.70 3.88 -4.97
N LYS A 20 -12.77 3.62 -4.22
CA LYS A 20 -12.77 2.78 -3.02
C LYS A 20 -13.84 1.72 -3.12
N VAL A 21 -13.48 0.47 -2.82
CA VAL A 21 -14.44 -0.63 -2.70
C VAL A 21 -15.03 -0.59 -1.29
N GLY A 22 -16.31 -0.22 -1.18
CA GLY A 22 -17.02 -0.19 0.09
C GLY A 22 -17.31 -1.59 0.63
N GLY A 23 -17.23 -1.77 1.95
CA GLY A 23 -17.62 -3.03 2.62
C GLY A 23 -16.65 -4.21 2.50
N HIS A 24 -15.58 -4.07 1.71
CA HIS A 24 -14.57 -5.10 1.52
C HIS A 24 -13.22 -4.64 2.05
N TYR A 25 -12.82 -5.16 3.21
CA TYR A 25 -11.52 -4.89 3.81
C TYR A 25 -10.61 -6.09 3.64
N ILE A 26 -9.33 -5.82 3.33
CA ILE A 26 -8.30 -6.84 3.37
C ILE A 26 -7.90 -7.04 4.83
N GLN A 27 -8.09 -8.26 5.32
CA GLN A 27 -7.60 -8.66 6.64
C GLN A 27 -6.23 -9.32 6.48
N LEU A 28 -5.22 -8.75 7.13
CA LEU A 28 -3.90 -9.35 7.22
C LEU A 28 -3.84 -10.20 8.48
N TYR A 29 -3.49 -11.47 8.31
CA TYR A 29 -3.30 -12.41 9.42
C TYR A 29 -1.81 -12.59 9.66
N LEU A 30 -1.40 -12.52 10.92
CA LEU A 30 -0.02 -12.77 11.31
C LEU A 30 0.13 -14.18 11.87
N ASP A 31 1.30 -14.77 11.68
CA ASP A 31 1.69 -16.08 12.22
C ASP A 31 2.21 -16.01 13.66
N VAL A 32 2.15 -14.81 14.26
CA VAL A 32 2.55 -14.52 15.64
C VAL A 32 1.43 -13.84 16.39
N GLU A 33 1.33 -14.14 17.69
CA GLU A 33 0.38 -13.53 18.60
C GLU A 33 1.02 -12.43 19.45
N ARG A 34 0.19 -11.72 20.22
CA ARG A 34 0.67 -10.70 21.14
C ARG A 34 1.31 -11.35 22.39
N PRO A 35 2.37 -10.75 22.96
CA PRO A 35 3.05 -9.54 22.50
C PRO A 35 3.86 -9.79 21.24
N TYR A 36 3.79 -8.86 20.28
CA TYR A 36 4.47 -9.01 18.99
C TYR A 36 6.00 -8.94 19.15
N PRO A 37 6.77 -9.66 18.29
CA PRO A 37 8.21 -9.59 18.29
C PRO A 37 8.72 -8.14 18.10
N PRO A 38 9.80 -7.72 18.78
CA PRO A 38 10.36 -6.36 18.62
C PRO A 38 10.70 -5.98 17.17
N MET A 39 10.96 -6.98 16.32
CA MET A 39 11.25 -6.77 14.90
C MET A 39 10.05 -6.20 14.11
N LEU A 40 8.82 -6.28 14.63
CA LEU A 40 7.64 -5.64 14.06
C LEU A 40 7.49 -4.17 14.48
N THR A 41 8.26 -3.70 15.47
CA THR A 41 8.26 -2.31 15.95
C THR A 41 9.55 -1.62 15.51
N ARG A 42 9.63 -1.23 14.24
CA ARG A 42 10.85 -0.65 13.67
C ARG A 42 10.78 0.88 13.69
N PRO A 43 11.82 1.58 14.21
CA PRO A 43 11.88 3.03 14.15
C PRO A 43 12.17 3.50 12.72
N GLN A 44 11.83 4.75 12.44
CA GLN A 44 12.20 5.41 11.19
C GLN A 44 13.72 5.49 11.04
N TYR A 45 14.23 5.21 9.84
CA TYR A 45 15.66 5.33 9.58
C TYR A 45 16.15 6.77 9.72
N PRO A 46 17.39 6.99 10.19
CA PRO A 46 17.98 8.32 10.20
C PRO A 46 18.12 8.85 8.77
N GLU A 47 17.43 9.95 8.50
CA GLU A 47 17.44 10.60 7.20
C GLU A 47 17.97 12.03 7.28
N ILE A 48 18.56 12.50 6.17
CA ILE A 48 18.97 13.90 6.01
C ILE A 48 17.74 14.81 5.87
N LEU A 49 17.91 16.11 6.12
CA LEU A 49 16.81 17.08 6.14
C LEU A 49 16.01 17.09 4.83
N GLU A 50 16.69 17.05 3.68
CA GLU A 50 16.03 17.05 2.37
C GLU A 50 15.16 15.80 2.16
N THR A 51 15.67 14.62 2.50
CA THR A 51 14.88 13.38 2.43
C THR A 51 13.68 13.42 3.39
N ARG A 52 13.82 13.98 4.59
CA ARG A 52 12.70 14.13 5.53
C ARG A 52 11.60 15.04 4.97
N LYS A 53 11.96 16.13 4.30
CA LYS A 53 11.00 17.02 3.62
C LYS A 53 10.25 16.27 2.50
N GLU A 54 10.95 15.47 1.72
CA GLU A 54 10.33 14.65 0.67
C GLU A 54 9.38 13.59 1.24
N ILE A 55 9.79 12.89 2.31
CA ILE A 55 8.93 11.94 3.01
C ILE A 55 7.66 12.64 3.50
N ALA A 56 7.80 13.79 4.17
CA ALA A 56 6.67 14.56 4.67
C ALA A 56 5.74 15.02 3.54
N LYS A 57 6.29 15.45 2.40
CA LYS A 57 5.51 15.80 1.21
C LYS A 57 4.65 14.63 0.73
N HIS A 58 5.25 13.46 0.51
CA HIS A 58 4.52 12.26 0.07
C HIS A 58 3.47 11.81 1.10
N ILE A 59 3.78 11.89 2.40
CA ILE A 59 2.81 11.58 3.47
C ILE A 59 1.61 12.53 3.42
N ASN A 60 1.83 13.83 3.23
CA ASN A 60 0.75 14.80 3.12
C ASN A 60 -0.11 14.54 1.87
N GLU A 61 0.50 14.24 0.73
CA GLU A 61 -0.24 13.87 -0.49
C GLU A 61 -1.12 12.62 -0.25
N LEU A 62 -0.64 11.60 0.46
CA LEU A 62 -1.43 10.42 0.81
C LEU A 62 -2.54 10.70 1.81
N LEU A 63 -2.35 11.65 2.72
CA LEU A 63 -3.39 12.13 3.65
C LEU A 63 -4.48 12.88 2.88
N ASP A 64 -4.11 13.77 1.96
CA ASP A 64 -5.04 14.54 1.14
C ASP A 64 -5.87 13.63 0.21
N MET A 65 -5.28 12.51 -0.23
CA MET A 65 -5.96 11.47 -1.03
C MET A 65 -6.82 10.48 -0.22
N ASP A 66 -6.90 10.63 1.11
CA ASP A 66 -7.61 9.70 2.02
C ASP A 66 -7.11 8.23 1.90
N VAL A 67 -5.84 8.05 1.54
CA VAL A 67 -5.20 6.71 1.44
C VAL A 67 -4.68 6.26 2.81
N ILE A 68 -4.18 7.20 3.60
CA ILE A 68 -3.70 6.98 4.96
C ILE A 68 -4.39 7.95 5.92
N ARG A 69 -4.33 7.64 7.22
CA ARG A 69 -4.86 8.51 8.28
C ARG A 69 -3.86 8.67 9.41
N LYS A 70 -4.03 9.75 10.17
CA LYS A 70 -3.36 9.86 11.48
C LYS A 70 -3.99 8.87 12.46
N ILE A 71 -3.16 8.35 13.34
CA ILE A 71 -3.57 7.47 14.44
C ILE A 71 -4.08 8.35 15.58
N GLY A 72 -5.24 8.01 16.16
CA GLY A 72 -5.84 8.75 17.26
C GLY A 72 -5.09 8.55 18.59
N HIS A 73 -5.23 9.51 19.51
CA HIS A 73 -4.54 9.50 20.81
C HIS A 73 -4.78 8.24 21.66
N ASN A 74 -5.93 7.58 21.47
CA ASN A 74 -6.31 6.38 22.24
C ASN A 74 -5.97 5.06 21.52
N GLU A 75 -5.38 5.12 20.33
CA GLU A 75 -5.03 3.93 19.56
C GLU A 75 -3.60 3.48 19.90
N ILE A 76 -3.45 2.19 20.21
CA ILE A 76 -2.16 1.59 20.50
C ILE A 76 -1.51 1.13 19.20
N VAL A 77 -0.27 1.55 18.96
CA VAL A 77 0.53 1.16 17.79
C VAL A 77 1.60 0.16 18.21
N GLU A 78 1.40 -1.11 17.89
CA GLU A 78 2.35 -2.18 18.23
C GLU A 78 3.26 -2.55 17.04
N ILE A 79 2.86 -2.20 15.82
CA ILE A 79 3.57 -2.50 14.58
C ILE A 79 3.91 -1.20 13.87
N THR A 80 5.18 -0.99 13.55
CA THR A 80 5.67 0.17 12.83
C THR A 80 6.65 -0.23 11.73
N THR A 81 6.49 0.38 10.56
CA THR A 81 7.34 0.13 9.39
C THR A 81 7.98 1.45 8.95
N PRO A 82 9.31 1.51 8.77
CA PRO A 82 9.97 2.72 8.32
C PRO A 82 9.75 2.94 6.82
N PHE A 83 9.80 4.21 6.43
CA PHE A 83 9.75 4.63 5.03
C PHE A 83 11.13 5.08 4.54
N LEU A 84 11.33 4.93 3.24
CA LEU A 84 12.52 5.37 2.52
C LEU A 84 12.09 6.11 1.26
N ILE A 85 12.97 6.96 0.74
CA ILE A 85 12.81 7.55 -0.58
C ILE A 85 13.65 6.78 -1.59
N THR A 86 13.02 6.30 -2.65
CA THR A 86 13.71 5.80 -3.84
C THR A 86 13.58 6.81 -4.97
N ARG A 87 14.61 6.91 -5.82
CA ARG A 87 14.62 7.84 -6.95
C ARG A 87 14.75 7.08 -8.27
N HIS A 88 13.97 7.49 -9.26
CA HIS A 88 14.01 6.99 -10.62
C HIS A 88 13.58 8.10 -11.58
N ASP A 89 14.32 8.33 -12.66
CA ASP A 89 14.07 9.39 -13.66
C ASP A 89 13.77 10.77 -13.04
N SER A 90 14.62 11.22 -12.12
CA SER A 90 14.48 12.50 -11.40
C SER A 90 13.21 12.64 -10.54
N LYS A 91 12.44 11.56 -10.36
CA LYS A 91 11.27 11.52 -9.48
C LYS A 91 11.58 10.73 -8.21
N SER A 92 11.12 11.24 -7.06
CA SER A 92 11.17 10.49 -5.81
C SER A 92 9.88 9.73 -5.56
N ARG A 93 10.00 8.58 -4.88
CA ARG A 93 8.89 7.70 -4.50
C ARG A 93 9.06 7.30 -3.05
N LEU A 94 7.99 7.39 -2.27
CA LEU A 94 7.93 6.86 -0.91
C LEU A 94 7.79 5.34 -0.94
N CYS A 95 8.65 4.63 -0.21
CA CYS A 95 8.67 3.17 -0.12
C CYS A 95 8.70 2.70 1.33
N GLY A 96 7.71 1.90 1.75
CA GLY A 96 7.71 1.28 3.08
C GLY A 96 8.53 -0.01 3.11
N ASP A 97 9.33 -0.21 4.17
CA ASP A 97 10.14 -1.41 4.36
C ASP A 97 9.37 -2.51 5.12
N PHE A 98 8.48 -3.18 4.40
CA PHE A 98 7.61 -4.23 4.96
C PHE A 98 8.29 -5.60 5.13
N ARG A 99 9.61 -5.71 4.97
CA ARG A 99 10.30 -7.02 5.00
C ARG A 99 10.06 -7.76 6.33
N ALA A 100 10.17 -7.05 7.45
CA ALA A 100 9.90 -7.63 8.76
C ALA A 100 8.44 -8.08 8.88
N LEU A 101 7.48 -7.22 8.49
CA LEU A 101 6.05 -7.56 8.49
C LEU A 101 5.77 -8.81 7.65
N ASN A 102 6.30 -8.87 6.43
CA ASN A 102 6.09 -9.96 5.49
C ASN A 102 6.56 -11.31 6.03
N ASN A 103 7.63 -11.35 6.83
CA ASN A 103 8.11 -12.60 7.45
C ASN A 103 7.14 -13.17 8.50
N TYR A 104 6.24 -12.34 9.03
CA TYR A 104 5.23 -12.73 10.00
C TYR A 104 3.82 -12.74 9.40
N THR A 105 3.65 -12.41 8.12
CA THR A 105 2.34 -12.38 7.46
C THR A 105 2.02 -13.74 6.86
N LYS A 106 0.87 -14.28 7.23
CA LYS A 106 0.35 -15.51 6.65
C LYS A 106 0.04 -15.31 5.17
N ALA A 107 0.63 -16.13 4.31
CA ALA A 107 0.37 -16.08 2.88
C ALA A 107 -1.10 -16.43 2.57
N ASP A 108 -1.67 -15.75 1.57
CA ASP A 108 -3.00 -16.05 1.07
C ASP A 108 -3.03 -17.48 0.48
N ARG A 109 -4.08 -18.23 0.81
CA ARG A 109 -4.31 -19.59 0.31
C ARG A 109 -4.73 -19.62 -1.16
N TYR A 110 -5.22 -18.50 -1.68
CA TYR A 110 -5.68 -18.38 -3.06
C TYR A 110 -4.83 -17.36 -3.82
N PRO A 111 -3.57 -17.70 -4.14
CA PRO A 111 -2.71 -16.79 -4.89
C PRO A 111 -3.30 -16.51 -6.26
N ILE A 112 -3.08 -15.28 -6.75
CA ILE A 112 -3.46 -14.88 -8.10
C ILE A 112 -2.85 -15.88 -9.09
N PRO A 113 -3.65 -16.47 -10.00
CA PRO A 113 -3.14 -17.45 -10.94
C PRO A 113 -2.08 -16.83 -11.84
N ARG A 114 -1.06 -17.62 -12.21
CA ARG A 114 -0.05 -17.18 -13.17
C ARG A 114 -0.69 -16.90 -14.52
N ILE A 115 -0.15 -15.93 -15.25
CA ILE A 115 -0.66 -15.50 -16.57
C ILE A 115 -0.91 -16.70 -17.52
N PRO A 116 0.02 -17.66 -17.71
CA PRO A 116 -0.24 -18.79 -18.61
C PRO A 116 -1.43 -19.66 -18.19
N HIS A 117 -1.61 -19.89 -16.89
CA HIS A 117 -2.72 -20.69 -16.36
C HIS A 117 -4.06 -19.98 -16.54
N ALA A 118 -4.08 -18.65 -16.36
CA ALA A 118 -5.27 -17.85 -16.62
C ALA A 118 -5.65 -17.89 -18.12
N LEU A 119 -4.67 -17.77 -19.02
CA LEU A 119 -4.89 -17.83 -20.46
C LEU A 119 -5.36 -19.22 -20.94
N GLU A 120 -4.82 -20.29 -20.39
CA GLU A 120 -5.25 -21.65 -20.72
C GLU A 120 -6.72 -21.91 -20.34
N LYS A 121 -7.14 -21.43 -19.16
CA LYS A 121 -8.54 -21.49 -18.73
C LYS A 121 -9.46 -20.69 -19.65
N LEU A 122 -9.02 -19.51 -20.09
CA LEU A 122 -9.78 -18.68 -21.03
C LEU A 122 -9.94 -19.37 -22.38
N ALA A 123 -8.87 -19.94 -22.93
CA ALA A 123 -8.90 -20.65 -24.22
C ALA A 123 -9.79 -21.92 -24.18
N LYS A 124 -9.97 -22.52 -23.00
CA LYS A 124 -10.85 -23.68 -22.78
C LYS A 124 -12.27 -23.30 -22.38
N SER A 125 -12.58 -22.02 -22.22
CA SER A 125 -13.95 -21.54 -21.98
C SER A 125 -14.71 -21.52 -23.30
N LYS A 126 -15.80 -22.29 -23.40
CA LYS A 126 -16.77 -22.17 -24.49
C LYS A 126 -17.50 -20.83 -24.42
#